data_AF-A0A4P9XYP0-F1
#
_entry.id   AF-A0A4P9XYP0-F1
#
_cell.length_a   1.000
_cell.length_b   1.000
_cell.length_c   1.000
_cell.angle_alpha   90.00
_cell.angle_beta   90.00
_cell.angle_gamma   90.00
#
_symmetry.space_group_name_H-M   'P 1'
#
loop_
_entity.id
_entity.type
_entity.pdbx_description
1 polymer ?
#
loop_
_entity_poly.entity_id
_entity_poly.type
_entity_poly.pdbx_seq_one_letter_code
_entity_poly.pdbx_strand_id
1 'polypeptide(L)' 'MFSPTELLCRAFPNEFAIYLNYSRSLRFDDKPDYSYLRKLFRDLFVREGFQYDYVFDWT' A
#
# COMPACT_ATOMS: atom_id res chain seq x y z
N MET A 1 -9.18 18.24 -11.04
CA MET A 1 -7.78 17.95 -11.41
C MET A 1 -7.53 16.49 -11.04
N PHE A 2 -7.32 15.61 -12.02
CA PHE A 2 -7.03 14.20 -11.75
C PHE A 2 -5.50 14.08 -11.64
N SER A 3 -4.97 13.72 -10.47
CA SER A 3 -3.55 13.39 -10.33
C SER A 3 -3.36 11.91 -10.65
N PRO A 4 -2.54 11.55 -11.65
CA PRO A 4 -2.18 10.16 -11.89
C PRO A 4 -1.58 9.53 -10.63
N THR A 5 -1.94 8.28 -10.33
CA THR A 5 -1.43 7.56 -9.15
C THR A 5 0.10 7.51 -9.17
N GLU A 6 0.67 7.32 -10.35
CA GLU A 6 2.11 7.23 -10.58
C GLU A 6 2.81 8.56 -10.25
N LEU A 7 2.16 9.69 -10.54
CA LEU A 7 2.70 11.01 -10.20
C LEU A 7 2.64 11.26 -8.69
N LEU A 8 1.54 10.85 -8.04
CA LEU A 8 1.34 10.99 -6.60
C LEU A 8 2.35 10.15 -5.81
N CYS A 9 2.66 8.95 -6.29
CA CYS A 9 3.49 7.97 -5.58
C CYS A 9 4.97 7.96 -6.03
N ARG A 10 5.41 8.87 -6.91
CA ARG A 10 6.73 8.81 -7.58
C ARG A 10 7.96 8.70 -6.67
N ALA A 11 7.87 9.12 -5.40
CA ALA A 11 8.97 9.13 -4.44
C ALA A 11 8.76 8.14 -3.29
N PHE A 12 7.74 7.28 -3.40
CA PHE A 12 7.38 6.28 -2.40
C PHE A 12 7.52 4.87 -2.99
N PRO A 13 7.60 3.83 -2.16
CA PRO A 13 7.56 2.45 -2.62
C PRO A 13 6.38 2.18 -3.56
N ASN A 14 6.61 1.34 -4.58
CA ASN A 14 5.62 1.06 -5.63
C ASN A 14 4.32 0.45 -5.08
N GLU A 15 4.40 -0.23 -3.93
CA GLU A 15 3.28 -0.84 -3.22
C GLU A 15 2.18 0.18 -2.91
N PHE A 16 2.52 1.46 -2.68
CA PHE A 16 1.53 2.53 -2.49
C PHE A 16 0.71 2.80 -3.76
N ALA A 17 1.36 2.84 -4.92
CA ALA A 17 0.67 3.05 -6.20
C ALA A 17 -0.21 1.84 -6.54
N ILE A 18 0.30 0.63 -6.32
CA ILE A 18 -0.45 -0.63 -6.51
C ILE A 18 -1.70 -0.64 -5.63
N TYR A 19 -1.57 -0.29 -4.34
CA TYR A 19 -2.70 -0.24 -3.41
C TYR A 19 -3.79 0.75 -3.86
N LEU A 20 -3.39 1.96 -4.27
CA LEU A 20 -4.33 2.98 -4.73
C LEU A 20 -5.02 2.60 -6.04
N ASN A 21 -4.28 2.03 -6.99
CA ASN A 21 -4.83 1.54 -8.25
C ASN A 21 -5.79 0.36 -8.02
N TYR A 22 -5.44 -0.58 -7.14
CA TYR A 22 -6.35 -1.65 -6.71
C TYR A 22 -7.66 -1.06 -6.15
N SER A 23 -7.54 -0.14 -5.20
CA SER A 23 -8.71 0.47 -4.53
C SER A 23 -9.61 1.22 -5.52
N ARG A 24 -9.02 1.88 -6.52
CA ARG A 24 -9.76 2.59 -7.59
C ARG A 24 -10.40 1.64 -8.61
N SER A 25 -9.88 0.43 -8.76
CA SER A 25 -10.40 -0.58 -9.71
C SER A 25 -11.57 -1.39 -9.17
N LEU A 26 -11.82 -1.35 -7.85
CA LEU A 26 -12.93 -2.06 -7.23
C LEU A 26 -14.27 -1.52 -7.75
N ARG A 27 -15.18 -2.45 -8.08
CA ARG A 27 -16.58 -2.15 -8.35
C ARG A 27 -17.32 -1.89 -7.04
N PHE A 28 -18.53 -1.37 -7.17
CA PHE A 28 -19.38 -1.01 -6.02
C PHE A 28 -19.65 -2.21 -5.09
N ASP A 29 -19.83 -3.39 -5.65
CA ASP A 29 -20.19 -4.64 -4.97
C ASP A 29 -19.01 -5.61 -4.82
N ASP A 30 -17.81 -5.23 -5.29
CA ASP A 30 -16.63 -6.06 -5.14
C ASP A 30 -16.25 -6.17 -3.66
N LYS A 31 -15.97 -7.40 -3.23
CA LYS A 31 -15.34 -7.66 -1.94
C LYS A 31 -13.83 -7.43 -2.07
N PRO A 32 -13.22 -6.49 -1.33
CA PRO A 32 -11.79 -6.28 -1.39
C PRO A 32 -11.00 -7.49 -0.88
N ASP A 33 -9.89 -7.80 -1.53
CA ASP A 33 -8.90 -8.77 -1.06
C ASP A 33 -7.98 -8.10 -0.03
N TYR A 34 -8.49 -7.99 1.20
CA TYR A 34 -7.74 -7.43 2.32
C TYR A 34 -6.45 -8.21 2.64
N SER A 35 -6.41 -9.51 2.32
CA SER A 35 -5.23 -10.34 2.58
C SER A 35 -4.09 -9.96 1.63
N TYR A 36 -4.38 -9.79 0.35
CA TYR A 36 -3.45 -9.27 -0.64
C TYR A 36 -2.95 -7.86 -0.26
N LEU A 37 -3.86 -6.94 0.07
CA LEU A 37 -3.49 -5.56 0.40
C LEU A 37 -2.60 -5.45 1.63
N ARG A 38 -2.87 -6.24 2.68
CA ARG A 38 -1.97 -6.31 3.84
C ARG A 38 -0.65 -7.00 3.54
N LYS A 39 -0.66 -7.97 2.62
CA LYS A 39 0.57 -8.69 2.23
C LYS A 39 1.53 -7.75 1.50
N LEU A 40 1.05 -6.88 0.60
CA LEU A 40 1.85 -5.84 -0.07
C LEU A 40 2.76 -5.07 0.91
N PHE A 41 2.16 -4.51 1.96
CA PHE A 41 2.93 -3.72 2.93
C PHE A 41 3.77 -4.57 3.87
N ARG A 42 3.36 -5.81 4.18
CA ARG A 42 4.19 -6.72 4.99
C ARG A 42 5.42 -7.17 4.25
N ASP A 43 5.29 -7.52 2.97
CA ASP A 43 6.42 -7.93 2.13
C ASP A 43 7.40 -6.75 1.95
N LEU A 44 6.88 -5.53 1.74
CA LEU A 44 7.68 -4.30 1.75
C LEU A 44 8.40 -4.11 3.10
N PHE A 45 7.68 -4.20 4.21
CA PHE A 45 8.24 -4.01 5.56
C PHE A 45 9.40 -4.97 5.85
N VAL A 46 9.25 -6.24 5.47
CA VAL A 46 10.31 -7.26 5.59
C VAL A 46 11.48 -6.95 4.66
N ARG A 47 11.21 -6.51 3.42
CA ARG A 47 12.26 -6.14 2.44
C ARG A 47 13.11 -4.97 2.92
N GLU A 48 12.51 -3.99 3.58
CA GLU A 48 13.22 -2.85 4.19
C GLU A 48 13.95 -3.23 5.49
N GLY A 49 13.79 -4.47 5.98
CA GLY A 49 14.50 -4.99 7.14
C GLY A 49 13.94 -4.52 8.49
N PHE A 50 12.70 -4.02 8.53
CA PHE A 50 12.08 -3.60 9.77
C PHE A 50 11.71 -4.78 10.67
N GLN A 51 11.81 -4.56 11.99
CA GLN A 51 11.39 -5.52 12.99
C GLN A 51 9.93 -5.30 13.39
N TYR A 52 9.16 -6.38 13.52
CA TYR A 52 7.78 -6.31 13.97
C TYR A 52 7.70 -6.24 15.50
N ASP A 53 8.16 -5.13 16.08
CA ASP A 53 8.32 -4.91 17.52
C ASP A 53 7.27 -3.95 18.13
N TYR A 54 6.38 -3.41 17.31
CA TYR A 54 5.37 -2.42 17.70
C TYR A 54 5.95 -1.08 18.20
N VAL A 55 7.18 -0.75 17.81
CA VAL A 55 7.77 0.58 18.01
C VAL A 55 7.39 1.49 16.84
N PHE A 56 6.78 2.63 17.16
CA PHE A 56 6.37 3.69 16.24
C PHE A 56 7.14 4.98 16.55
N ASP A 57 7.08 5.96 15.65
CA ASP A 57 7.83 7.22 15.80
C ASP A 57 7.55 8.00 17.11
N TRP A 58 6.39 7.77 17.74
CA TRP A 58 5.96 8.43 18.98
C TRP A 58 6.03 7.55 20.23
N THR A 59 6.48 6.30 20.11
CA THR A 59 6.70 5.38 21.24
C THR A 59 8.17 5.27 21.56
#